data_AF-A0A7K2BY24-F1
#
_entry.id   AF-A0A7K2BY24-F1
#
_cell.length_a   1.000
_cell.length_b   1.000
_cell.length_c   1.000
_cell.angle_alpha   90.00
_cell.angle_beta   90.00
_cell.angle_gamma   90.00
#
_symmetry.space_group_name_H-M   'P 1'
#
loop_
_entity.id
_entity.type
_entity.pdbx_description
1 polymer ?
#
loop_
_entity_poly.entity_id
_entity_poly.type
_entity_poly.pdbx_seq_one_letter_code
_entity_poly.pdbx_strand_id
1 'polypeptide(L)'
;MSVFTSARERHLWVCTLAVVVAIYSTLGLARILDDQLGSYIFSVWIWLFVLGCVLVLATVTIQGLGFRPGGREIGVAIGIVAAYFLIIVRMAMPTERSDLVEYGVVAVFVHDALLERASQGQHVPFPSLLAIAIASAIGVIDGGIQWFLPSHVLDPTNMLFNVLVVVMAIMASVALRWTRRRVSHITGH
;
A
#
# COMPACT_ATOMS: atom_id res chain seq x y z
N MET A 1 29.97 -5.71 6.51
CA MET A 1 28.91 -6.20 5.60
C MET A 1 27.90 -5.08 5.42
N SER A 2 27.53 -4.76 4.18
CA SER A 2 26.52 -3.73 3.90
C SER A 2 25.13 -4.27 4.25
N VAL A 3 24.32 -3.50 4.98
CA VAL A 3 22.94 -3.87 5.34
C VAL A 3 22.04 -3.92 4.09
N PHE A 4 22.35 -3.12 3.08
CA PHE A 4 21.62 -3.02 1.81
C PHE A 4 22.48 -3.53 0.64
N THR A 5 21.84 -4.15 -0.35
CA THR A 5 22.53 -4.66 -1.56
C THR A 5 22.65 -3.62 -2.65
N SER A 6 21.70 -2.68 -2.74
CA SER A 6 21.70 -1.60 -3.73
C SER A 6 21.17 -0.28 -3.17
N ALA A 7 21.49 0.83 -3.87
CA ALA A 7 20.97 2.15 -3.54
C ALA A 7 19.44 2.22 -3.65
N ARG A 8 18.87 1.48 -4.61
CA ARG A 8 17.42 1.37 -4.81
C ARG A 8 16.76 0.61 -3.65
N GLU A 9 17.36 -0.49 -3.22
CA GLU A 9 16.86 -1.24 -2.06
C GLU A 9 16.82 -0.36 -0.81
N ARG A 10 17.92 0.37 -0.55
CA ARG A 10 17.98 1.34 0.55
C ARG A 10 16.87 2.39 0.46
N HIS A 11 16.65 2.95 -0.72
CA HIS A 11 15.61 3.95 -0.92
C HIS A 11 14.21 3.39 -0.63
N LEU A 12 13.90 2.17 -1.10
CA LEU A 12 12.61 1.51 -0.83
C LEU A 12 12.38 1.24 0.67
N TRP A 13 13.42 0.82 1.39
CA TRP A 13 13.33 0.65 2.85
C TRP A 13 13.16 1.98 3.58
N VAL A 14 13.85 3.05 3.17
CA VAL A 14 13.66 4.40 3.73
C VAL A 14 12.24 4.91 3.46
N CYS A 15 11.71 4.71 2.25
CA CYS A 15 10.32 5.06 1.93
C CYS A 15 9.33 4.24 2.76
N THR A 16 9.56 2.93 2.93
CA THR A 16 8.74 2.08 3.80
C THR A 16 8.74 2.63 5.23
N LEU A 17 9.91 2.91 5.79
CA LEU A 17 10.04 3.46 7.13
C LEU A 17 9.33 4.82 7.25
N ALA A 18 9.49 5.70 6.26
CA ALA A 18 8.85 7.00 6.24
C ALA A 18 7.32 6.88 6.24
N VAL A 19 6.76 5.95 5.46
CA VAL A 19 5.31 5.68 5.43
C VAL A 19 4.84 5.13 6.78
N VAL A 20 5.55 4.15 7.36
CA VAL A 20 5.21 3.60 8.68
C VAL A 20 5.24 4.67 9.78
N VAL A 21 6.27 5.53 9.78
CA VAL A 21 6.36 6.66 10.71
C VAL A 21 5.20 7.62 10.50
N ALA A 22 4.83 7.90 9.25
CA ALA A 22 3.67 8.74 8.94
C ALA A 22 2.39 8.15 9.53
N ILE A 23 2.08 6.87 9.25
CA ILE A 23 0.92 6.14 9.79
C ILE A 23 0.87 6.27 11.32
N TYR A 24 1.96 5.91 12.00
CA TYR A 24 1.99 5.94 13.46
C TYR A 24 1.90 7.35 14.05
N SER A 25 2.47 8.34 13.37
CA SER A 25 2.36 9.74 13.80
C SER A 25 0.95 10.31 13.62
N THR A 26 0.21 9.83 12.62
CA THR A 26 -1.15 10.32 12.32
C THR A 26 -2.22 9.68 13.19
N LEU A 27 -1.99 8.50 13.78
CA LEU A 27 -2.94 7.85 14.72
C LEU A 27 -3.40 8.79 15.84
N GLY A 28 -2.44 9.43 16.53
CA GLY A 28 -2.74 10.34 17.64
C GLY A 28 -3.41 11.63 17.16
N LEU A 29 -2.96 12.15 16.02
CA LEU A 29 -3.47 13.40 15.46
C LEU A 29 -4.91 13.25 14.94
N ALA A 30 -5.18 12.15 14.22
CA ALA A 30 -6.49 11.85 13.64
C ALA A 30 -7.56 11.85 14.73
N ARG A 31 -7.26 11.28 15.90
CA ARG A 31 -8.15 11.31 17.06
C ARG A 31 -8.40 12.72 17.58
N ILE A 32 -7.35 13.49 17.86
CA ILE A 32 -7.51 14.85 18.41
C ILE A 32 -8.40 15.69 17.47
N LEU A 33 -8.23 15.49 16.16
CA LEU A 33 -9.07 16.12 15.16
C LEU A 33 -10.52 15.61 15.21
N ASP A 34 -10.73 14.28 15.30
CA ASP A 34 -12.06 13.67 15.36
C ASP A 34 -12.87 14.15 16.59
N ASP A 35 -12.24 14.13 17.77
CA ASP A 35 -12.84 14.56 19.04
C ASP A 35 -13.20 16.07 19.02
N GLN A 36 -12.43 16.93 18.34
CA GLN A 36 -12.66 18.38 18.35
C GLN A 36 -13.56 18.91 17.23
N LEU A 37 -13.57 18.28 16.05
CA LEU A 37 -14.24 18.83 14.88
C LEU A 37 -15.54 18.07 14.51
N GLY A 38 -15.84 16.94 15.18
CA GLY A 38 -17.12 16.23 15.15
C GLY A 38 -17.84 16.18 13.79
N SER A 39 -19.05 16.73 13.71
CA SER A 39 -19.96 16.54 12.57
C SER A 39 -19.56 17.22 11.25
N TYR A 40 -18.63 18.19 11.25
CA TYR A 40 -18.18 18.88 10.02
C TYR A 40 -17.02 18.16 9.33
N ILE A 41 -16.29 17.33 10.06
CA ILE A 41 -15.13 16.53 9.62
C ILE A 41 -15.49 15.60 8.50
N PHE A 42 -16.59 14.85 8.63
CA PHE A 42 -16.89 13.74 7.72
C PHE A 42 -16.93 14.21 6.26
N SER A 43 -17.49 15.41 6.01
CA SER A 43 -17.49 16.01 4.68
C SER A 43 -16.08 16.42 4.23
N VAL A 44 -15.32 17.10 5.08
CA VAL A 44 -13.94 17.57 4.76
C VAL A 44 -12.99 16.41 4.49
N TRP A 45 -13.07 15.33 5.28
CA TRP A 45 -12.22 14.14 5.12
C TRP A 45 -12.54 13.37 3.85
N ILE A 46 -13.81 13.27 3.45
CA ILE A 46 -14.17 12.71 2.14
C ILE A 46 -13.52 13.54 1.02
N TRP A 47 -13.59 14.87 1.09
CA TRP A 47 -12.98 15.73 0.07
C TRP A 47 -11.45 15.64 0.05
N LEU A 48 -10.79 15.58 1.21
CA LEU A 48 -9.34 15.36 1.32
C LEU A 48 -8.92 14.00 0.78
N PHE A 49 -9.70 12.95 1.07
CA PHE A 49 -9.45 11.61 0.53
C PHE A 49 -9.63 11.57 -0.99
N VAL A 50 -10.69 12.18 -1.51
CA VAL A 50 -10.93 12.30 -2.96
C VAL A 50 -9.80 13.10 -3.62
N LEU A 51 -9.39 14.22 -3.02
CA LEU A 51 -8.25 15.01 -3.50
C LEU A 51 -6.96 14.18 -3.52
N GLY A 52 -6.70 13.41 -2.45
CA GLY A 52 -5.57 12.47 -2.38
C GLY A 52 -5.62 11.44 -3.50
N CYS A 53 -6.78 10.81 -3.73
CA CYS A 53 -7.00 9.88 -4.84
C CYS A 53 -6.72 10.54 -6.21
N VAL A 54 -7.22 11.76 -6.43
CA VAL A 54 -7.00 12.51 -7.67
C VAL A 54 -5.52 12.84 -7.87
N LEU A 55 -4.81 13.27 -6.82
CA LEU A 55 -3.39 13.56 -6.88
C LEU A 55 -2.56 12.29 -7.14
N VAL A 56 -2.90 11.17 -6.51
CA VAL A 56 -2.27 9.87 -6.80
C VAL A 56 -2.52 9.47 -8.25
N LEU A 57 -3.75 9.57 -8.73
CA LEU A 57 -4.10 9.26 -10.12
C LEU A 57 -3.36 10.16 -11.11
N ALA A 58 -3.27 11.46 -10.81
CA ALA A 58 -2.50 12.43 -11.60
C ALA A 58 -1.01 12.08 -11.62
N THR A 59 -0.45 11.71 -10.48
CA THR A 59 0.97 11.34 -10.38
C THR A 59 1.25 10.05 -11.15
N VAL A 60 0.39 9.03 -11.01
CA VAL A 60 0.48 7.77 -11.75
C VAL A 60 0.34 8.00 -13.25
N THR A 61 -0.58 8.86 -13.69
CA THR A 61 -0.73 9.18 -15.12
C THR A 61 0.46 9.97 -15.66
N ILE A 62 0.95 10.99 -14.95
CA ILE A 62 2.13 11.78 -15.35
C ILE A 62 3.39 10.91 -15.42
N GLN A 63 3.65 10.09 -14.40
CA GLN A 63 4.80 9.16 -14.41
C GLN A 63 4.62 8.03 -15.42
N GLY A 64 3.38 7.56 -15.59
CA GLY A 64 3.01 6.53 -16.54
C GLY A 64 3.13 6.96 -18.00
N LEU A 65 2.95 8.25 -18.30
CA LEU A 65 3.11 8.81 -19.65
C LEU A 65 4.56 8.69 -20.19
N GLY A 66 5.55 8.54 -19.31
CA GLY A 66 6.95 8.30 -19.69
C GLY A 66 7.25 6.85 -20.11
N PHE A 67 6.39 5.90 -19.74
CA PHE A 67 6.48 4.51 -20.15
C PHE A 67 5.39 4.24 -21.19
N ARG A 68 5.64 3.38 -22.19
CA ARG A 68 4.59 2.93 -23.12
C ARG A 68 4.05 1.58 -22.64
N PRO A 69 3.10 1.53 -21.69
CA PRO A 69 2.52 0.27 -21.25
C PRO A 69 1.78 -0.39 -22.42
N GLY A 70 1.93 -1.71 -22.55
CA GLY A 70 1.17 -2.47 -23.55
C GLY A 70 -0.32 -2.49 -23.19
N GLY A 71 -1.21 -2.64 -24.19
CA GLY A 71 -2.66 -2.66 -23.95
C GLY A 71 -3.14 -3.69 -22.91
N ARG A 72 -2.44 -4.83 -22.79
CA ARG A 72 -2.69 -5.84 -21.74
C ARG A 72 -2.34 -5.36 -20.34
N GLU A 73 -1.26 -4.60 -20.20
CA GLU A 73 -0.86 -4.01 -18.92
C GLU A 73 -1.89 -2.96 -18.46
N ILE A 74 -2.36 -2.13 -19.40
CA ILE A 74 -3.42 -1.15 -19.15
C ILE A 74 -4.70 -1.86 -18.70
N GLY A 75 -5.12 -2.93 -19.37
CA GLY A 75 -6.31 -3.70 -18.99
C GLY A 75 -6.23 -4.28 -17.57
N VAL A 76 -5.09 -4.85 -17.18
CA VAL A 76 -4.89 -5.39 -15.83
C VAL A 76 -4.86 -4.26 -14.79
N ALA A 77 -4.20 -3.14 -15.09
CA ALA A 77 -4.17 -1.98 -14.20
C ALA A 77 -5.57 -1.41 -13.97
N ILE A 78 -6.37 -1.24 -15.03
CA ILE A 78 -7.77 -0.79 -14.94
C ILE A 78 -8.59 -1.76 -14.10
N GLY A 79 -8.44 -3.07 -14.30
CA GLY A 79 -9.15 -4.09 -13.52
C GLY A 79 -8.81 -4.03 -12.02
N ILE A 80 -7.53 -3.84 -11.68
CA ILE A 80 -7.08 -3.66 -10.28
C ILE A 80 -7.67 -2.38 -9.70
N VAL A 81 -7.54 -1.25 -10.41
CA VAL A 81 -8.08 0.04 -9.96
C VAL A 81 -9.59 -0.05 -9.75
N ALA A 82 -10.33 -0.68 -10.66
CA ALA A 82 -11.76 -0.89 -10.52
C ALA A 82 -12.11 -1.76 -9.30
N ALA A 83 -11.38 -2.84 -9.05
CA ALA A 83 -11.58 -3.68 -7.87
C ALA A 83 -11.34 -2.91 -6.57
N TYR A 84 -10.23 -2.16 -6.48
CA TYR A 84 -9.92 -1.30 -5.34
C TYR A 84 -10.98 -0.22 -5.14
N PHE A 85 -11.41 0.43 -6.22
CA PHE A 85 -12.45 1.45 -6.19
C PHE A 85 -13.79 0.90 -5.67
N LEU A 86 -14.21 -0.28 -6.14
CA LEU A 86 -15.43 -0.94 -5.66
C LEU A 86 -15.36 -1.27 -4.18
N ILE A 87 -14.20 -1.70 -3.69
CA ILE A 87 -13.98 -2.00 -2.26
C ILE A 87 -14.09 -0.71 -1.44
N ILE A 88 -13.39 0.36 -1.85
CA ILE A 88 -13.42 1.66 -1.18
C ILE A 88 -14.84 2.23 -1.11
N VAL A 89 -15.59 2.18 -2.22
CA VAL A 89 -16.98 2.67 -2.29
C VAL A 89 -17.91 1.86 -1.39
N ARG A 90 -17.64 0.57 -1.19
CA ARG A 90 -18.48 -0.32 -0.39
C ARG A 90 -18.17 -0.28 1.10
N MET A 91 -17.01 0.24 1.51
CA MET A 91 -16.64 0.39 2.92
C MET A 91 -17.47 1.47 3.59
N ALA A 92 -18.05 1.15 4.76
CA ALA A 92 -18.86 2.09 5.52
C ALA A 92 -17.99 3.00 6.41
N MET A 93 -16.85 2.49 6.90
CA MET A 93 -15.99 3.21 7.84
C MET A 93 -14.86 3.93 7.11
N PRO A 94 -14.66 5.25 7.31
CA PRO A 94 -13.58 6.00 6.67
C PRO A 94 -12.18 5.50 7.03
N THR A 95 -12.00 4.98 8.24
CA THR A 95 -10.74 4.44 8.75
C THR A 95 -10.27 3.21 7.96
N GLU A 96 -11.18 2.29 7.63
CA GLU A 96 -10.84 1.13 6.79
C GLU A 96 -10.35 1.54 5.38
N ARG A 97 -10.81 2.70 4.87
CA ARG A 97 -10.40 3.20 3.55
C ARG A 97 -8.99 3.76 3.55
N SER A 98 -8.56 4.42 4.63
CA SER A 98 -7.17 4.89 4.77
C SER A 98 -6.22 3.72 4.93
N ASP A 99 -6.58 2.74 5.76
CA ASP A 99 -5.79 1.53 6.02
C ASP A 99 -5.51 0.76 4.72
N LEU A 100 -6.50 0.69 3.82
CA LEU A 100 -6.35 0.08 2.51
C LEU A 100 -5.23 0.71 1.66
N VAL A 101 -5.10 2.03 1.70
CA VAL A 101 -4.05 2.75 0.97
C VAL A 101 -2.71 2.62 1.68
N GLU A 102 -2.70 2.85 2.99
CA GLU A 102 -1.51 2.87 3.83
C GLU A 102 -0.77 1.52 3.81
N TYR A 103 -1.46 0.45 4.20
CA TYR A 103 -0.86 -0.89 4.22
C TYR A 103 -0.64 -1.44 2.82
N GLY A 104 -1.44 -1.03 1.84
CA GLY A 104 -1.21 -1.34 0.43
C GLY A 104 0.13 -0.81 -0.07
N VAL A 105 0.44 0.46 0.23
CA VAL A 105 1.72 1.10 -0.16
C VAL A 105 2.89 0.45 0.57
N VAL A 106 2.77 0.22 1.89
CA VAL A 106 3.80 -0.47 2.68
C VAL A 106 4.10 -1.84 2.09
N ALA A 107 3.06 -2.64 1.77
CA ALA A 107 3.21 -3.96 1.19
C ALA A 107 3.95 -3.93 -0.15
N VAL A 108 3.63 -2.96 -1.02
CA VAL A 108 4.29 -2.80 -2.32
C VAL A 108 5.76 -2.42 -2.14
N PHE A 109 6.11 -1.48 -1.26
CA PHE A 109 7.51 -1.10 -1.05
C PHE A 109 8.35 -2.23 -0.43
N VAL A 110 7.81 -2.95 0.55
CA VAL A 110 8.49 -4.12 1.14
C VAL A 110 8.70 -5.19 0.07
N HIS A 111 7.67 -5.51 -0.72
CA HIS A 111 7.78 -6.49 -1.79
C HIS A 111 8.83 -6.10 -2.84
N ASP A 112 8.84 -4.83 -3.25
CA ASP A 112 9.80 -4.32 -4.22
C ASP A 112 11.23 -4.31 -3.67
N ALA A 113 11.42 -4.00 -2.38
CA ALA A 113 12.73 -4.04 -1.73
C ALA A 113 13.27 -5.48 -1.65
N LEU A 114 12.41 -6.44 -1.30
CA LEU A 114 12.79 -7.86 -1.25
C LEU A 114 13.11 -8.42 -2.64
N LEU A 115 12.37 -8.02 -3.67
CA LEU A 115 12.65 -8.40 -5.06
C LEU A 115 13.98 -7.80 -5.55
N GLU A 116 14.26 -6.54 -5.22
CA GLU A 116 15.53 -5.89 -5.53
C GLU A 116 16.69 -6.61 -4.83
N ARG A 117 16.54 -6.95 -3.54
CA ARG A 117 17.53 -7.74 -2.80
C ARG A 117 17.80 -9.09 -3.49
N ALA A 118 16.74 -9.79 -3.90
CA ALA A 118 16.84 -11.06 -4.63
C ALA A 118 17.55 -10.91 -5.98
N SER A 119 17.29 -9.83 -6.73
CA SER A 119 17.93 -9.59 -8.04
C SER A 119 19.42 -9.24 -7.92
N GLN A 120 19.85 -8.75 -6.76
CA GLN A 120 21.28 -8.52 -6.45
C GLN A 120 22.00 -9.80 -5.96
N GLY A 121 21.41 -10.97 -6.18
CA GLY A 121 22.04 -12.28 -5.89
C GLY A 121 21.96 -12.73 -4.43
N GLN A 122 21.26 -11.99 -3.56
CA GLN A 122 21.01 -12.46 -2.20
C GLN A 122 19.88 -13.49 -2.15
N HIS A 123 20.00 -14.47 -1.25
CA HIS A 123 18.95 -15.45 -1.05
C HIS A 123 17.78 -14.82 -0.27
N VAL A 124 16.66 -14.58 -0.95
CA VAL A 124 15.39 -14.14 -0.33
C VAL A 124 14.34 -15.20 -0.64
N PRO A 125 14.03 -16.11 0.32
CA PRO A 125 13.04 -17.15 0.09
C PRO A 125 11.66 -16.51 -0.08
N PHE A 126 10.95 -16.90 -1.14
CA PHE A 126 9.57 -16.48 -1.46
C PHE A 126 9.29 -14.98 -1.15
N PRO A 127 9.89 -14.03 -1.89
CA PRO A 127 9.82 -12.59 -1.59
C PRO A 127 8.41 -12.05 -1.34
N SER A 128 7.41 -12.58 -2.04
CA SER A 128 6.00 -12.20 -1.87
C SER A 128 5.42 -12.65 -0.54
N LEU A 129 5.70 -13.87 -0.08
CA LEU A 129 5.22 -14.35 1.22
C LEU A 129 5.89 -13.60 2.37
N LEU A 130 7.19 -13.33 2.24
CA LEU A 130 7.92 -12.55 3.24
C LEU A 130 7.40 -11.11 3.30
N ALA A 131 7.08 -10.50 2.15
CA ALA A 131 6.45 -9.19 2.11
C ALA A 131 5.07 -9.18 2.80
N ILE A 132 4.24 -10.20 2.54
CA ILE A 132 2.93 -10.35 3.23
C ILE A 132 3.16 -10.43 4.73
N ALA A 133 4.08 -11.26 5.20
CA ALA A 133 4.36 -11.44 6.62
C ALA A 133 4.84 -10.14 7.29
N ILE A 134 5.80 -9.44 6.68
CA ILE A 134 6.35 -8.18 7.21
C ILE A 134 5.27 -7.09 7.26
N ALA A 135 4.57 -6.84 6.15
CA ALA A 135 3.56 -5.79 6.11
C ALA A 135 2.34 -6.10 6.99
N SER A 136 1.94 -7.38 7.09
CA SER A 136 0.92 -7.81 8.06
C SER A 136 1.36 -7.59 9.50
N ALA A 137 2.63 -7.90 9.83
CA ALA A 137 3.16 -7.65 11.16
C ALA A 137 3.13 -6.15 11.52
N ILE A 138 3.41 -5.26 10.56
CA ILE A 138 3.30 -3.81 10.75
C ILE A 138 1.86 -3.41 11.08
N GLY A 139 0.86 -3.94 10.36
CA GLY A 139 -0.56 -3.68 10.64
C GLY A 139 -1.06 -4.28 11.97
N VAL A 140 -0.49 -5.40 12.41
CA VAL A 140 -0.77 -5.96 13.74
C VAL A 140 -0.14 -5.09 14.84
N ILE A 141 1.09 -4.61 14.63
CA ILE A 141 1.75 -3.67 15.55
C ILE A 141 0.92 -2.39 15.66
N ASP A 142 0.38 -1.88 14.56
CA ASP A 142 -0.51 -0.72 14.56
C ASP A 142 -1.74 -0.92 15.46
N GLY A 143 -2.46 -2.04 15.29
CA GLY A 143 -3.57 -2.40 16.17
C GLY A 143 -3.13 -2.57 17.63
N GLY A 144 -1.91 -3.05 17.86
CA GLY A 144 -1.29 -3.10 19.18
C GLY A 144 -1.02 -1.72 19.78
N ILE A 145 -0.56 -0.75 18.98
CA ILE A 145 -0.38 0.66 19.39
C ILE A 145 -1.74 1.28 19.71
N GLN A 146 -2.75 1.02 18.87
CA GLN A 146 -4.12 1.48 19.09
C GLN A 146 -4.72 0.94 20.39
N TRP A 147 -4.38 -0.27 20.83
CA TRP A 147 -4.79 -0.80 22.14
C TRP A 147 -4.39 0.14 23.29
N PHE A 148 -3.22 0.78 23.20
CA PHE A 148 -2.75 1.72 24.23
C PHE A 148 -3.43 3.09 24.16
N LEU A 149 -4.19 3.38 23.10
CA LEU A 149 -4.94 4.62 22.97
C LEU A 149 -6.30 4.48 23.67
N PRO A 150 -6.62 5.34 24.66
CA PRO A 150 -7.85 5.20 25.44
C PRO A 150 -9.06 5.46 24.55
N SER A 151 -9.98 4.49 24.43
CA SER A 151 -11.21 4.44 23.59
C SER A 151 -11.16 3.49 22.39
N HIS A 152 -10.02 2.90 22.05
CA HIS A 152 -9.96 1.90 20.98
C HIS A 152 -10.02 0.48 21.56
N VAL A 153 -11.06 -0.25 21.14
CA VAL A 153 -11.17 -1.68 21.39
C VAL A 153 -10.37 -2.37 20.30
N LEU A 154 -9.50 -3.30 20.68
CA LEU A 154 -8.85 -4.18 19.71
C LEU A 154 -9.93 -4.92 18.92
N ASP A 155 -10.06 -4.59 17.64
CA ASP A 155 -10.96 -5.29 16.73
C ASP A 155 -10.15 -6.25 15.87
N PRO A 156 -10.22 -7.57 16.10
CA PRO A 156 -9.60 -8.57 15.25
C PRO A 156 -10.05 -8.46 13.78
N THR A 157 -11.23 -7.91 13.53
CA THR A 157 -11.74 -7.67 12.17
C THR A 157 -10.88 -6.65 11.44
N ASN A 158 -10.44 -5.58 12.14
CA ASN A 158 -9.55 -4.58 11.55
C ASN A 158 -8.16 -5.16 11.25
N MET A 159 -7.62 -5.99 12.15
CA MET A 159 -6.36 -6.68 11.90
C MET A 159 -6.44 -7.61 10.69
N LEU A 160 -7.50 -8.40 10.58
CA LEU A 160 -7.74 -9.27 9.45
C LEU A 160 -7.88 -8.46 8.15
N PHE A 161 -8.56 -7.32 8.22
CA PHE A 161 -8.71 -6.41 7.10
C PHE A 161 -7.35 -5.89 6.59
N ASN A 162 -6.46 -5.45 7.49
CA ASN A 162 -5.11 -5.03 7.14
C ASN A 162 -4.30 -6.14 6.45
N VAL A 163 -4.43 -7.38 6.93
CA VAL A 163 -3.81 -8.55 6.28
C VAL A 163 -4.37 -8.75 4.86
N LEU A 164 -5.69 -8.65 4.68
CA LEU A 164 -6.33 -8.78 3.36
C LEU A 164 -5.86 -7.70 2.39
N VAL A 165 -5.76 -6.45 2.85
CA VAL A 165 -5.21 -5.33 2.06
C VAL A 165 -3.80 -5.65 1.57
N VAL A 166 -2.91 -6.09 2.47
CA VAL A 166 -1.53 -6.46 2.15
C VAL A 166 -1.48 -7.57 1.10
N VAL A 167 -2.28 -8.64 1.28
CA VAL A 167 -2.36 -9.76 0.33
C VAL A 167 -2.83 -9.27 -1.04
N MET A 168 -3.88 -8.44 -1.07
CA MET A 168 -4.41 -7.87 -2.31
C MET A 168 -3.38 -7.00 -3.04
N ALA A 169 -2.64 -6.16 -2.33
CA ALA A 169 -1.62 -5.28 -2.90
C ALA A 169 -0.46 -6.09 -3.52
N ILE A 170 -0.03 -7.15 -2.83
CA ILE A 170 1.03 -8.03 -3.33
C ILE A 170 0.55 -8.86 -4.53
N MET A 171 -0.67 -9.40 -4.49
CA MET A 171 -1.26 -10.10 -5.65
C MET A 171 -1.37 -9.18 -6.86
N ALA A 172 -1.83 -7.93 -6.68
CA ALA A 172 -1.88 -6.93 -7.73
C ALA A 172 -0.49 -6.63 -8.32
N SER A 173 0.52 -6.43 -7.46
CA SER A 173 1.90 -6.20 -7.88
C SER A 173 2.48 -7.38 -8.68
N VAL A 174 2.25 -8.62 -8.21
CA VAL A 174 2.66 -9.85 -8.90
C VAL A 174 1.96 -9.99 -10.26
N ALA A 175 0.65 -9.78 -10.33
CA ALA A 175 -0.13 -9.87 -11.56
C ALA A 175 0.34 -8.85 -12.62
N LEU A 176 0.61 -7.60 -12.21
CA LEU A 176 1.15 -6.56 -13.10
C LEU A 176 2.54 -6.91 -13.60
N ARG A 177 3.44 -7.39 -12.73
CA ARG A 177 4.79 -7.81 -13.12
C ARG A 177 4.75 -9.00 -14.09
N TRP A 178 3.92 -9.99 -13.82
CA TRP A 178 3.72 -11.15 -14.70
C TRP A 178 3.21 -10.73 -16.09
N THR A 179 2.25 -9.81 -16.13
CA THR A 179 1.70 -9.28 -17.39
C THR A 179 2.77 -8.56 -18.19
N ARG A 180 3.58 -7.70 -17.56
CA ARG A 180 4.71 -7.02 -18.19
C ARG A 180 5.72 -7.98 -18.82
N ARG A 181 6.12 -9.04 -18.08
CA ARG A 181 7.04 -10.06 -18.59
C ARG A 181 6.49 -10.80 -19.82
N ARG A 182 5.18 -11.08 -19.84
CA ARG A 182 4.54 -11.72 -21.01
C ARG A 182 4.51 -10.81 -22.23
N VAL A 183 4.26 -9.51 -22.05
CA VAL A 183 4.25 -8.55 -23.16
C VAL A 183 5.64 -8.39 -23.76
N SER A 184 6.69 -8.26 -22.92
CA SER A 184 8.07 -8.10 -23.40
C SER A 184 8.56 -9.29 -24.23
N HIS A 185 8.12 -10.51 -23.92
CA HIS A 185 8.45 -11.70 -24.72
C HIS A 185 7.78 -11.70 -26.10
N ILE A 186 6.64 -11.04 -26.27
CA ILE A 186 5.89 -11.01 -27.54
C ILE A 186 6.45 -9.93 -28.48
N THR A 187 6.95 -8.82 -27.94
CA THR A 187 7.50 -7.71 -28.72
C THR A 187 9.00 -7.85 -29.03
N GLY A 188 9.64 -8.95 -28.62
CA GLY A 188 11.05 -9.24 -28.89
C GLY A 188 11.30 -9.81 -30.29
N HIS A 189 10.87 -9.07 -31.32
CA HIS A 189 11.38 -9.15 -32.69
C HIS A 189 12.27 -7.93 -32.95
#